data_AF-L7M8C8-F1
#
_entry.id   AF-L7M8C8-F1
#
_cell.length_a   1.000
_cell.length_b   1.000
_cell.length_c   1.000
_cell.angle_alpha   90.00
_cell.angle_beta   90.00
_cell.angle_gamma   90.00
#
_symmetry.space_group_name_H-M   'P 1'
#
loop_
_entity.id
_entity.type
_entity.pdbx_description
1 polymer ?
#
loop_
_entity_poly.entity_id
_entity_poly.type
_entity_poly.pdbx_seq_one_letter_code
_entity_poly.pdbx_strand_id
1 'polypeptide(L)'
;MPVQAPPPHSWGSVAAAAAPNACCCCRGRAPPPEGGCHAPQCRAHHLQQQQQQQQQQQQHQPQQRCHLPENGLPPHLHLVSAPPPPPVVAAVAAGASVIPAVAPAGATAAPEESAEQAVARCVHEMALLLRPAAQGGCWLSRPLQRKLVSLVHCSLSEPEGRARAARAARSLGERCALELLLQHHQHNQAGGGAGGGGQQLSAALWAAVRARGCQFLGPHMQEEVLRLVLLALEDGSPLSRKVLVLFVVQRLAPHFPQASKTSIGHVVQLLYRASCFKVSKREGDSSLMQLKEEFCTYEALRREHDAQIVQIASEAGLRIAPEQWSSLLYGDAAHRSHMQSLVDKLQSPQSFAQSVHELSLALQRTGDPAGLAALRPHFDLLAHWEPPPDGGAPTWEELSRCVLAARACLQGLVAFMGAFGGRRMNGGGGGAPPSSSSPGRGRAETGGGSPSHNPGGSRYKTSLCRDVAQRGSCPRGAHCTFAHSQEEMDR
;
A
#
# COMPACT_ATOMS: atom_id res chain seq x y z
N MET A 1 10.64 -3.30 -81.98
CA MET A 1 11.77 -4.19 -82.27
C MET A 1 12.75 -4.16 -81.11
N PRO A 2 13.44 -5.26 -80.78
CA PRO A 2 14.24 -5.38 -79.55
C PRO A 2 15.73 -5.05 -79.73
N VAL A 3 16.37 -4.63 -78.64
CA VAL A 3 17.82 -4.68 -78.40
C VAL A 3 17.97 -5.15 -76.94
N GLN A 4 18.14 -6.45 -76.69
CA GLN A 4 19.42 -7.16 -76.60
C GLN A 4 20.40 -6.59 -75.56
N ALA A 5 20.45 -7.24 -74.40
CA ALA A 5 21.67 -7.31 -73.56
C ALA A 5 22.49 -8.53 -74.02
N PRO A 6 23.85 -8.49 -73.91
CA PRO A 6 24.54 -9.26 -72.85
C PRO A 6 25.93 -8.64 -72.47
N PRO A 7 26.87 -9.32 -71.77
CA PRO A 7 26.78 -10.02 -70.48
C PRO A 7 27.79 -9.44 -69.41
N PRO A 8 28.65 -10.16 -68.63
CA PRO A 8 28.57 -10.03 -67.17
C PRO A 8 29.93 -9.95 -66.39
N HIS A 9 29.89 -10.31 -65.10
CA HIS A 9 30.98 -10.63 -64.15
C HIS A 9 31.57 -9.50 -63.28
N SER A 10 31.21 -9.52 -61.99
CA SER A 10 32.16 -9.87 -60.92
C SER A 10 31.40 -10.50 -59.74
N TRP A 11 32.08 -11.23 -58.84
CA TRP A 11 31.47 -11.95 -57.72
C TRP A 11 31.91 -11.33 -56.38
N GLY A 12 31.02 -11.32 -55.38
CA GLY A 12 31.33 -10.89 -54.01
C GLY A 12 30.24 -11.32 -53.03
N SER A 13 30.53 -12.30 -52.17
CA SER A 13 29.56 -12.91 -51.27
C SER A 13 29.47 -12.19 -49.92
N VAL A 14 28.24 -11.93 -49.44
CA VAL A 14 27.93 -11.76 -48.02
C VAL A 14 26.66 -12.55 -47.71
N ALA A 15 26.68 -13.36 -46.64
CA ALA A 15 25.61 -14.29 -46.32
C ALA A 15 24.37 -13.59 -45.72
N ALA A 16 23.17 -14.02 -46.15
CA ALA A 16 21.91 -13.52 -45.60
C ALA A 16 21.56 -14.23 -44.27
N ALA A 17 21.60 -13.48 -43.17
CA ALA A 17 21.00 -13.91 -41.91
C ALA A 17 19.47 -13.75 -41.98
N ALA A 18 18.71 -14.78 -41.61
CA ALA A 18 17.25 -14.80 -41.76
C ALA A 18 16.53 -14.03 -40.65
N ALA A 19 15.55 -13.21 -41.02
CA ALA A 19 14.66 -12.52 -40.07
C ALA A 19 13.68 -13.54 -39.42
N PRO A 20 13.59 -13.64 -38.07
CA PRO A 20 12.97 -14.77 -37.38
C PRO A 20 11.42 -14.69 -37.26
N ASN A 21 10.72 -14.08 -38.23
CA ASN A 21 9.26 -13.92 -38.20
C ASN A 21 8.57 -13.98 -39.59
N ALA A 22 9.17 -14.65 -40.57
CA ALA A 22 8.55 -14.84 -41.89
C ALA A 22 7.58 -16.03 -41.91
N CYS A 23 6.30 -15.80 -42.25
CA CYS A 23 5.28 -16.85 -42.39
C CYS A 23 5.54 -17.73 -43.63
N CYS A 24 5.32 -19.05 -43.51
CA CYS A 24 5.63 -20.03 -44.56
C CYS A 24 4.96 -19.75 -45.93
N CYS A 25 3.81 -19.08 -45.96
CA CYS A 25 3.09 -18.77 -47.20
C CYS A 25 3.78 -17.74 -48.11
N CYS A 26 4.84 -17.07 -47.67
CA CYS A 26 5.50 -15.98 -48.40
C CYS A 26 6.86 -16.36 -49.03
N ARG A 27 7.22 -17.64 -49.11
CA ARG A 27 8.43 -18.08 -49.82
C ARG A 27 8.33 -17.84 -51.34
N GLY A 28 8.95 -16.76 -51.83
CA GLY A 28 9.21 -16.57 -53.27
C GLY A 28 8.59 -15.34 -53.94
N ARG A 29 7.97 -14.41 -53.19
CA ARG A 29 7.55 -13.09 -53.74
C ARG A 29 7.88 -11.96 -52.76
N ALA A 30 8.17 -10.78 -53.30
CA ALA A 30 8.40 -9.58 -52.50
C ALA A 30 7.13 -9.15 -51.74
N PRO A 31 7.26 -8.58 -50.53
CA PRO A 31 6.11 -8.07 -49.78
C PRO A 31 5.52 -6.82 -50.46
N PRO A 32 4.18 -6.65 -50.49
CA PRO A 32 3.57 -5.38 -50.84
C PRO A 32 3.79 -4.35 -49.72
N PRO A 33 3.82 -3.05 -50.03
CA PRO A 33 3.74 -2.01 -49.01
C PRO A 33 2.37 -2.03 -48.33
N GLU A 34 2.36 -1.88 -47.00
CA GLU A 34 1.20 -1.52 -46.17
C GLU A 34 -0.10 -2.33 -46.37
N GLY A 35 -0.07 -3.62 -46.05
CA GLY A 35 -1.28 -4.43 -45.95
C GLY A 35 -1.04 -5.83 -45.35
N GLY A 36 -1.64 -6.10 -44.19
CA GLY A 36 -1.62 -7.46 -43.59
C GLY A 36 -2.42 -8.46 -44.43
N CYS A 37 -1.96 -9.71 -44.52
CA CYS A 37 -2.64 -10.71 -45.36
C CYS A 37 -4.00 -11.13 -44.78
N HIS A 38 -5.09 -10.77 -45.46
CA HIS A 38 -6.48 -11.04 -45.04
C HIS A 38 -6.92 -12.52 -45.15
N ALA A 39 -5.99 -13.46 -45.38
CA ALA A 39 -6.31 -14.88 -45.49
C ALA A 39 -6.77 -15.46 -44.13
N PRO A 40 -7.91 -16.19 -44.07
CA PRO A 40 -8.46 -16.67 -42.79
C PRO A 40 -7.52 -17.61 -42.04
N GLN A 41 -6.72 -18.41 -42.76
CA GLN A 41 -5.70 -19.29 -42.18
C GLN A 41 -4.56 -18.51 -41.49
N CYS A 42 -4.18 -17.34 -42.03
CA CYS A 42 -3.18 -16.47 -41.38
C CYS A 42 -3.76 -15.80 -40.13
N ARG A 43 -5.04 -15.38 -40.16
CA ARG A 43 -5.73 -14.84 -38.97
C ARG A 43 -5.87 -15.90 -37.85
N ALA A 44 -6.16 -17.15 -38.21
CA ALA A 44 -6.20 -18.27 -37.27
C ALA A 44 -4.81 -18.52 -36.64
N HIS A 45 -3.75 -18.59 -37.46
CA HIS A 45 -2.37 -18.75 -36.96
C HIS A 45 -1.95 -17.60 -36.03
N HIS A 46 -2.31 -16.36 -36.35
CA HIS A 46 -1.97 -15.19 -35.53
C HIS A 46 -2.73 -15.16 -34.19
N LEU A 47 -3.99 -15.61 -34.15
CA LEU A 47 -4.73 -15.83 -32.91
C LEU A 47 -4.12 -16.97 -32.09
N GLN A 48 -3.70 -18.07 -32.74
CA GLN A 48 -3.09 -19.21 -32.06
C GLN A 48 -1.71 -18.85 -31.46
N GLN A 49 -0.89 -18.05 -32.16
CA GLN A 49 0.33 -17.48 -31.58
C GLN A 49 0.03 -16.55 -30.39
N GLN A 50 -0.98 -15.68 -30.50
CA GLN A 50 -1.35 -14.76 -29.41
C GLN A 50 -1.85 -15.54 -28.17
N GLN A 51 -2.57 -16.64 -28.38
CA GLN A 51 -3.03 -17.54 -27.32
C GLN A 51 -1.86 -18.34 -26.71
N GLN A 52 -0.88 -18.79 -27.51
CA GLN A 52 0.37 -19.36 -26.99
C GLN A 52 1.21 -18.35 -26.20
N GLN A 53 1.29 -17.09 -26.64
CA GLN A 53 1.97 -16.03 -25.87
C GLN A 53 1.28 -15.77 -24.53
N GLN A 54 -0.06 -15.75 -24.48
CA GLN A 54 -0.80 -15.66 -23.21
C GLN A 54 -0.55 -16.86 -22.30
N GLN A 55 -0.50 -18.09 -22.84
CA GLN A 55 -0.16 -19.29 -22.07
C GLN A 55 1.29 -19.25 -21.56
N GLN A 56 2.25 -18.80 -22.38
CA GLN A 56 3.64 -18.62 -21.95
C GLN A 56 3.78 -17.54 -20.87
N GLN A 57 3.03 -16.45 -20.94
CA GLN A 57 2.99 -15.42 -19.88
C GLN A 57 2.39 -15.96 -18.58
N GLN A 58 1.35 -16.81 -18.64
CA GLN A 58 0.78 -17.45 -17.46
C GLN A 58 1.72 -18.50 -16.85
N GLN A 59 2.47 -19.25 -17.67
CA GLN A 59 3.47 -20.21 -17.21
C GLN A 59 4.75 -19.55 -16.67
N HIS A 60 5.06 -18.32 -17.06
CA HIS A 60 6.19 -17.54 -16.54
C HIS A 60 5.90 -16.77 -15.24
N GLN A 61 4.83 -17.10 -14.51
CA GLN A 61 4.65 -16.62 -13.14
C GLN A 61 5.66 -17.33 -12.21
N PRO A 62 6.72 -16.68 -11.72
CA PRO A 62 7.83 -17.41 -11.10
C PRO A 62 7.48 -17.82 -9.66
N GLN A 63 7.37 -19.12 -9.40
CA GLN A 63 7.51 -19.67 -8.04
C GLN A 63 8.98 -19.63 -7.58
N GLN A 64 9.64 -18.48 -7.73
CA GLN A 64 11.02 -18.30 -7.31
C GLN A 64 11.07 -18.11 -5.79
N ARG A 65 11.51 -19.17 -5.10
CA ARG A 65 12.15 -19.04 -3.79
C ARG A 65 13.23 -17.95 -3.88
N CYS A 66 13.22 -17.00 -2.95
CA CYS A 66 14.18 -15.92 -2.92
C CYS A 66 15.59 -16.41 -2.52
N HIS A 67 16.35 -16.91 -3.49
CA HIS A 67 17.80 -16.99 -3.41
C HIS A 67 18.39 -15.96 -4.38
N LEU A 68 18.98 -14.88 -3.85
CA LEU A 68 19.88 -14.05 -4.63
C LEU A 68 21.20 -14.79 -4.80
N PRO A 69 21.80 -14.83 -6.00
CA PRO A 69 23.22 -15.12 -6.13
C PRO A 69 24.03 -13.93 -5.56
N GLU A 70 25.12 -14.20 -4.84
CA GLU A 70 25.82 -13.19 -4.03
C GLU A 70 26.51 -12.07 -4.84
N ASN A 71 26.62 -12.19 -6.17
CA ASN A 71 27.35 -11.26 -7.04
C ASN A 71 26.45 -10.61 -8.13
N GLY A 72 25.23 -10.20 -7.76
CA GLY A 72 24.22 -9.64 -8.67
C GLY A 72 24.08 -8.11 -8.66
N LEU A 73 25.15 -7.36 -8.95
CA LEU A 73 25.11 -5.91 -9.23
C LEU A 73 25.57 -5.64 -10.68
N PRO A 74 25.03 -4.61 -11.37
CA PRO A 74 25.51 -4.25 -12.71
C PRO A 74 26.96 -3.73 -12.66
N PRO A 75 27.74 -3.88 -13.75
CA PRO A 75 29.21 -3.76 -13.72
C PRO A 75 29.77 -2.38 -13.39
N HIS A 76 28.94 -1.35 -13.22
CA HIS A 76 29.34 -0.02 -12.79
C HIS A 76 29.28 0.18 -11.26
N LEU A 77 28.88 -0.84 -10.49
CA LEU A 77 28.64 -0.76 -9.04
C LEU A 77 29.48 -1.78 -8.23
N HIS A 78 30.76 -1.90 -8.54
CA HIS A 78 31.71 -2.68 -7.72
C HIS A 78 31.93 -2.04 -6.35
N LEU A 79 31.82 -2.84 -5.28
CA LEU A 79 31.95 -2.35 -3.90
C LEU A 79 33.41 -2.02 -3.57
N VAL A 80 33.64 -0.81 -3.05
CA VAL A 80 34.67 -0.58 -2.03
C VAL A 80 34.01 -0.82 -0.67
N SER A 81 34.64 -1.63 0.19
CA SER A 81 34.07 -1.98 1.49
C SER A 81 34.20 -0.84 2.49
N ALA A 82 33.08 -0.24 2.89
CA ALA A 82 33.00 0.75 3.96
C ALA A 82 32.53 0.08 5.27
N PRO A 83 33.09 0.44 6.44
CA PRO A 83 32.66 -0.12 7.72
C PRO A 83 31.24 0.31 8.09
N PRO A 84 30.51 -0.48 8.92
CA PRO A 84 29.15 -0.15 9.33
C PRO A 84 29.12 1.12 10.20
N PRO A 85 28.05 1.94 10.12
CA PRO A 85 27.90 3.12 10.96
C PRO A 85 27.72 2.74 12.44
N PRO A 86 28.15 3.60 13.39
CA PRO A 86 28.06 3.33 14.82
C PRO A 86 26.61 3.28 15.32
N PRO A 87 26.34 2.56 16.43
CA PRO A 87 24.98 2.31 16.91
C PRO A 87 24.33 3.56 17.53
N VAL A 88 23.20 3.98 16.97
CA VAL A 88 22.48 5.26 17.27
C VAL A 88 21.81 5.29 18.66
N VAL A 89 22.04 4.29 19.52
CA VAL A 89 21.28 4.08 20.78
C VAL A 89 21.44 5.19 21.83
N ALA A 90 22.47 6.04 21.72
CA ALA A 90 22.73 7.10 22.69
C ALA A 90 21.88 8.37 22.49
N ALA A 91 21.40 8.65 21.27
CA ALA A 91 20.80 9.96 20.94
C ALA A 91 19.43 10.21 21.58
N VAL A 92 18.63 9.15 21.74
CA VAL A 92 17.22 9.25 22.16
C VAL A 92 17.06 9.72 23.62
N ALA A 93 18.09 9.54 24.45
CA ALA A 93 18.08 9.98 25.85
C ALA A 93 18.23 11.50 26.04
N ALA A 94 18.64 12.24 25.00
CA ALA A 94 18.99 13.65 25.07
C ALA A 94 17.97 14.60 24.39
N GLY A 95 16.83 14.08 23.91
CA GLY A 95 15.86 14.87 23.15
C GLY A 95 16.33 15.32 21.75
N ALA A 96 17.42 14.72 21.25
CA ALA A 96 17.95 15.01 19.92
C ALA A 96 17.08 14.37 18.81
N SER A 97 16.94 15.07 17.68
CA SER A 97 16.29 14.54 16.47
C SER A 97 16.96 13.23 16.03
N VAL A 98 16.16 12.20 15.76
CA VAL A 98 16.65 10.91 15.25
C VAL A 98 17.01 11.01 13.76
N ILE A 99 16.43 11.97 13.05
CA ILE A 99 16.87 12.37 11.71
C ILE A 99 18.09 13.29 11.85
N PRO A 100 19.22 13.00 11.18
CA PRO A 100 20.37 13.90 11.20
C PRO A 100 19.98 15.25 10.58
N ALA A 101 20.30 16.34 11.29
CA ALA A 101 20.08 17.68 10.77
C ALA A 101 20.85 17.86 9.44
N VAL A 102 20.21 18.48 8.45
CA VAL A 102 20.89 18.89 7.23
C VAL A 102 21.93 19.93 7.61
N ALA A 103 23.21 19.55 7.58
CA ALA A 103 24.30 20.45 7.90
C ALA A 103 24.30 21.65 6.93
N PRO A 104 24.47 22.90 7.43
CA PRO A 104 24.67 24.03 6.53
C PRO A 104 25.94 23.80 5.70
N ALA A 105 25.88 24.09 4.40
CA ALA A 105 26.97 23.81 3.48
C ALA A 105 28.21 24.66 3.79
N GLY A 106 29.21 24.07 4.43
CA GLY A 106 30.49 24.71 4.74
C GLY A 106 31.54 23.72 5.25
N ALA A 107 32.73 23.75 4.65
CA ALA A 107 33.89 22.88 4.90
C ALA A 107 33.60 21.36 4.81
N THR A 108 33.98 20.63 3.76
CA THR A 108 35.20 20.76 2.94
C THR A 108 34.92 20.56 1.44
N ALA A 109 35.84 21.06 0.59
CA ALA A 109 35.73 20.91 -0.86
C ALA A 109 36.07 19.47 -1.32
N ALA A 110 35.06 18.61 -1.34
CA ALA A 110 35.03 17.49 -2.26
C ALA A 110 35.01 18.02 -3.72
N PRO A 111 35.46 17.24 -4.73
CA PRO A 111 35.26 17.61 -6.13
C PRO A 111 33.76 17.80 -6.41
N GLU A 112 33.40 18.76 -7.27
CA GLU A 112 32.00 19.02 -7.63
C GLU A 112 31.38 17.77 -8.26
N GLU A 113 30.50 17.12 -7.49
CA GLU A 113 29.78 15.93 -7.92
C GLU A 113 28.70 16.32 -8.93
N SER A 114 28.77 15.77 -10.14
CA SER A 114 27.74 15.98 -11.16
C SER A 114 26.38 15.50 -10.65
N ALA A 115 25.30 16.21 -11.00
CA ALA A 115 23.94 15.82 -10.64
C ALA A 115 23.59 14.38 -11.10
N GLU A 116 24.20 13.90 -12.20
CA GLU A 116 24.11 12.49 -12.64
C GLU A 116 24.77 11.52 -11.66
N GLN A 117 25.98 11.83 -11.18
CA GLN A 117 26.72 11.04 -10.20
C GLN A 117 25.97 10.99 -8.86
N ALA A 118 25.45 12.13 -8.41
CA ALA A 118 24.63 12.24 -7.21
C ALA A 118 23.35 11.38 -7.28
N VAL A 119 22.66 11.37 -8.43
CA VAL A 119 21.51 10.48 -8.68
C VAL A 119 21.95 9.01 -8.60
N ALA A 120 23.01 8.63 -9.32
CA ALA A 120 23.48 7.25 -9.38
C ALA A 120 23.89 6.72 -7.99
N ARG A 121 24.64 7.52 -7.21
CA ARG A 121 25.00 7.19 -5.82
C ARG A 121 23.75 7.03 -4.95
N CYS A 122 22.80 7.96 -5.02
CA CYS A 122 21.58 7.88 -4.20
C CYS A 122 20.71 6.67 -4.54
N VAL A 123 20.58 6.30 -5.82
CA VAL A 123 19.88 5.07 -6.24
C VAL A 123 20.60 3.82 -5.72
N HIS A 124 21.94 3.78 -5.77
CA HIS A 124 22.73 2.68 -5.19
C HIS A 124 22.54 2.58 -3.67
N GLU A 125 22.70 3.68 -2.92
CA GLU A 125 22.50 3.72 -1.47
C GLU A 125 21.09 3.24 -1.07
N MET A 126 20.05 3.68 -1.77
CA MET A 126 18.70 3.21 -1.52
C MET A 126 18.55 1.71 -1.84
N ALA A 127 19.17 1.21 -2.90
CA ALA A 127 19.16 -0.22 -3.24
C ALA A 127 19.78 -1.11 -2.14
N LEU A 128 20.72 -0.60 -1.33
CA LEU A 128 21.26 -1.33 -0.18
C LEU A 128 20.17 -1.71 0.85
N LEU A 129 19.09 -0.93 0.95
CA LEU A 129 17.95 -1.21 1.84
C LEU A 129 17.12 -2.43 1.42
N LEU A 130 17.29 -2.93 0.19
CA LEU A 130 16.69 -4.19 -0.29
C LEU A 130 17.43 -5.43 0.21
N ARG A 131 18.67 -5.30 0.74
CA ARG A 131 19.40 -6.43 1.31
C ARG A 131 18.65 -6.99 2.53
N PRO A 132 18.53 -8.32 2.69
CA PRO A 132 18.05 -8.90 3.94
C PRO A 132 18.95 -8.46 5.10
N ALA A 133 18.36 -8.01 6.21
CA ALA A 133 19.10 -7.84 7.45
C ALA A 133 19.54 -9.21 7.98
N ALA A 134 20.62 -9.24 8.77
CA ALA A 134 21.23 -10.48 9.29
C ALA A 134 20.29 -11.37 10.14
N GLN A 135 19.11 -10.87 10.52
CA GLN A 135 18.06 -11.61 11.24
C GLN A 135 16.88 -12.05 10.32
N GLY A 136 17.07 -12.07 9.00
CA GLY A 136 16.14 -12.72 8.06
C GLY A 136 14.96 -11.89 7.56
N GLY A 137 15.01 -10.55 7.68
CA GLY A 137 13.96 -9.65 7.19
C GLY A 137 14.52 -8.38 6.55
N CYS A 138 13.75 -7.77 5.63
CA CYS A 138 14.04 -6.42 5.12
C CYS A 138 13.27 -5.39 5.96
N TRP A 139 13.90 -4.26 6.28
CA TRP A 139 13.30 -3.18 7.07
C TRP A 139 12.10 -2.50 6.39
N LEU A 140 12.03 -2.57 5.06
CA LEU A 140 10.98 -1.93 4.25
C LEU A 140 9.77 -2.86 4.06
N SER A 141 8.56 -2.31 3.99
CA SER A 141 7.36 -3.09 3.66
C SER A 141 7.41 -3.66 2.22
N ARG A 142 6.69 -4.76 1.93
CA ARG A 142 6.59 -5.31 0.55
C ARG A 142 6.10 -4.28 -0.49
N PRO A 143 5.10 -3.40 -0.22
CA PRO A 143 4.77 -2.29 -1.11
C PRO A 143 5.94 -1.32 -1.38
N LEU A 144 6.72 -0.99 -0.34
CA LEU A 144 7.83 -0.05 -0.44
C LEU A 144 9.03 -0.66 -1.17
N GLN A 145 9.36 -1.93 -0.89
CA GLN A 145 10.34 -2.72 -1.64
C GLN A 145 10.05 -2.73 -3.15
N ARG A 146 8.79 -3.00 -3.56
CA ARG A 146 8.41 -3.01 -4.99
C ARG A 146 8.61 -1.66 -5.68
N LYS A 147 8.28 -0.55 -5.00
CA LYS A 147 8.50 0.81 -5.53
C LYS A 147 10.00 1.15 -5.62
N LEU A 148 10.81 0.66 -4.68
CA LEU A 148 12.26 0.85 -4.68
C LEU A 148 12.93 0.04 -5.80
N VAL A 149 12.54 -1.23 -6.00
CA VAL A 149 12.96 -2.03 -7.17
C VAL A 149 12.60 -1.31 -8.47
N SER A 150 11.40 -0.71 -8.56
CA SER A 150 11.01 0.08 -9.74
C SER A 150 11.87 1.31 -10.00
N LEU A 151 12.49 1.92 -8.98
CA LEU A 151 13.45 3.01 -9.15
C LEU A 151 14.82 2.46 -9.61
N VAL A 152 15.30 1.38 -8.98
CA VAL A 152 16.59 0.75 -9.30
C VAL A 152 16.64 0.20 -10.74
N HIS A 153 15.50 -0.20 -11.30
CA HIS A 153 15.38 -0.68 -12.68
C HIS A 153 15.20 0.44 -13.74
N CYS A 154 15.40 1.71 -13.39
CA CYS A 154 15.32 2.82 -14.35
C CYS A 154 16.67 3.09 -15.04
N SER A 155 16.72 2.93 -16.37
CA SER A 155 17.92 3.22 -17.19
C SER A 155 18.19 4.74 -17.25
N LEU A 156 19.03 5.26 -16.34
CA LEU A 156 19.24 6.70 -16.17
C LEU A 156 19.90 7.40 -17.38
N SER A 157 20.59 6.67 -18.24
CA SER A 157 21.09 7.16 -19.54
C SER A 157 19.95 7.65 -20.44
N GLU A 158 18.81 6.95 -20.39
CA GLU A 158 17.68 7.20 -21.29
C GLU A 158 16.78 8.32 -20.75
N PRO A 159 16.31 9.23 -21.62
CA PRO A 159 15.36 10.28 -21.23
C PRO A 159 14.08 9.68 -20.61
N GLU A 160 13.56 8.61 -21.21
CA GLU A 160 12.38 7.90 -20.72
C GLU A 160 12.64 7.21 -19.36
N GLY A 161 13.87 6.72 -19.14
CA GLY A 161 14.32 6.14 -17.87
C GLY A 161 14.44 7.20 -16.76
N ARG A 162 14.94 8.41 -17.06
CA ARG A 162 14.91 9.55 -16.13
C ARG A 162 13.49 9.97 -15.76
N ALA A 163 12.58 10.03 -16.74
CA ALA A 163 11.17 10.31 -16.49
C ALA A 163 10.49 9.22 -15.64
N ARG A 164 10.83 7.94 -15.84
CA ARG A 164 10.40 6.83 -14.95
C ARG A 164 10.99 6.96 -13.55
N ALA A 165 12.27 7.32 -13.41
CA ALA A 165 12.95 7.47 -12.13
C ALA A 165 12.31 8.58 -11.26
N ALA A 166 12.00 9.75 -11.84
CA ALA A 166 11.31 10.82 -11.11
C ALA A 166 9.90 10.40 -10.65
N ARG A 167 9.12 9.72 -11.50
CA ARG A 167 7.82 9.13 -11.12
C ARG A 167 7.95 8.10 -10.00
N ALA A 168 8.98 7.24 -10.04
CA ALA A 168 9.26 6.28 -8.99
C ALA A 168 9.67 6.95 -7.67
N ALA A 169 10.47 8.03 -7.72
CA ALA A 169 10.85 8.84 -6.57
C ALA A 169 9.63 9.50 -5.89
N ARG A 170 8.73 10.14 -6.66
CA ARG A 170 7.44 10.66 -6.14
C ARG A 170 6.63 9.56 -5.46
N SER A 171 6.51 8.39 -6.11
CA SER A 171 5.72 7.28 -5.60
C SER A 171 6.33 6.61 -4.35
N LEU A 172 7.65 6.66 -4.18
CA LEU A 172 8.35 6.30 -2.95
C LEU A 172 8.07 7.29 -1.82
N GLY A 173 8.14 8.59 -2.09
CA GLY A 173 7.81 9.65 -1.13
C GLY A 173 6.39 9.51 -0.59
N GLU A 174 5.40 9.36 -1.47
CA GLU A 174 3.99 9.15 -1.09
C GLU A 174 3.82 7.92 -0.21
N ARG A 175 4.51 6.81 -0.55
CA ARG A 175 4.46 5.59 0.25
C ARG A 175 5.14 5.75 1.61
N CYS A 176 6.21 6.53 1.70
CA CYS A 176 6.88 6.83 2.98
C CYS A 176 5.97 7.68 3.88
N ALA A 177 5.32 8.73 3.36
CA ALA A 177 4.38 9.55 4.11
C ALA A 177 3.21 8.70 4.65
N LEU A 178 2.65 7.82 3.81
CA LEU A 178 1.58 6.90 4.21
C LEU A 178 2.01 5.90 5.29
N GLU A 179 3.22 5.36 5.22
CA GLU A 179 3.72 4.44 6.25
C GLU A 179 4.07 5.15 7.57
N LEU A 180 4.63 6.36 7.52
CA LEU A 180 4.78 7.19 8.73
C LEU A 180 3.44 7.49 9.37
N LEU A 181 2.42 7.90 8.60
CA LEU A 181 1.07 8.18 9.11
C LEU A 181 0.42 6.93 9.75
N LEU A 182 0.55 5.76 9.12
CA LEU A 182 0.04 4.49 9.64
C LEU A 182 0.74 4.05 10.94
N GLN A 183 2.08 4.10 10.97
CA GLN A 183 2.85 3.76 12.17
C GLN A 183 2.60 4.75 13.30
N HIS A 184 2.44 6.04 12.98
CA HIS A 184 2.11 7.08 13.95
C HIS A 184 0.75 6.82 14.61
N HIS A 185 -0.30 6.57 13.83
CA HIS A 185 -1.62 6.23 14.36
C HIS A 185 -1.59 4.95 15.22
N GLN A 186 -0.78 3.94 14.86
CA GLN A 186 -0.61 2.73 15.66
C GLN A 186 0.21 2.94 16.94
N HIS A 187 1.20 3.84 16.95
CA HIS A 187 2.04 4.09 18.12
C HIS A 187 1.30 4.91 19.18
N ASN A 188 0.58 5.97 18.78
CA ASN A 188 -0.18 6.81 19.70
C ASN A 188 -1.33 6.04 20.39
N GLN A 189 -1.93 5.06 19.69
CA GLN A 189 -2.93 4.15 20.28
C GLN A 189 -2.33 3.07 21.21
N ALA A 190 -1.03 2.81 21.15
CA ALA A 190 -0.38 1.76 21.95
C ALA A 190 -0.29 2.07 23.45
N GLY A 191 -0.54 3.32 23.86
CA GLY A 191 -0.72 3.67 25.27
C GLY A 191 -1.98 3.09 25.92
N GLY A 192 -2.92 2.53 25.12
CA GLY A 192 -4.22 2.06 25.55
C GLY A 192 -4.47 0.55 25.37
N GLY A 193 -3.58 -0.29 25.90
CA GLY A 193 -3.80 -1.75 26.04
C GLY A 193 -3.60 -2.58 24.76
N ALA A 194 -2.95 -3.74 24.90
CA ALA A 194 -2.42 -4.56 23.81
C ALA A 194 -3.44 -5.28 22.89
N GLY A 195 -4.72 -4.89 22.92
CA GLY A 195 -5.79 -5.43 22.06
C GLY A 195 -6.69 -4.37 21.38
N GLY A 196 -6.54 -3.08 21.68
CA GLY A 196 -7.56 -2.07 21.36
C GLY A 196 -7.62 -1.55 19.91
N GLY A 197 -6.51 -1.58 19.16
CA GLY A 197 -6.34 -0.76 17.94
C GLY A 197 -7.39 -1.00 16.83
N GLY A 198 -7.80 -2.25 16.60
CA GLY A 198 -8.86 -2.55 15.62
C GLY A 198 -10.24 -2.02 16.04
N GLN A 199 -10.56 -2.14 17.33
CA GLN A 199 -11.80 -1.64 17.94
C GLN A 199 -11.86 -0.10 17.85
N GLN A 200 -10.74 0.57 18.15
CA GLN A 200 -10.62 2.04 18.12
C GLN A 200 -10.73 2.60 16.69
N LEU A 201 -10.12 1.96 15.69
CA LEU A 201 -10.24 2.35 14.29
C LEU A 201 -11.70 2.31 13.79
N SER A 202 -12.42 1.24 14.14
CA SER A 202 -13.86 1.10 13.86
C SER A 202 -14.69 2.17 14.58
N ALA A 203 -14.43 2.41 15.87
CA ALA A 203 -15.11 3.44 16.65
C ALA A 203 -14.91 4.86 16.07
N ALA A 204 -13.68 5.17 15.64
CA ALA A 204 -13.33 6.45 15.00
C ALA A 204 -14.04 6.64 13.64
N LEU A 205 -14.08 5.59 12.81
CA LEU A 205 -14.84 5.61 11.54
C LEU A 205 -16.32 5.94 11.79
N TRP A 206 -16.98 5.21 12.69
CA TRP A 206 -18.40 5.43 12.94
C TRP A 206 -18.69 6.75 13.66
N ALA A 207 -17.73 7.30 14.42
CA ALA A 207 -17.81 8.67 14.91
C ALA A 207 -17.75 9.70 13.77
N ALA A 208 -16.81 9.56 12.83
CA ALA A 208 -16.67 10.44 11.67
C ALA A 208 -17.89 10.41 10.72
N VAL A 209 -18.53 9.24 10.58
CA VAL A 209 -19.81 9.07 9.86
C VAL A 209 -20.96 9.77 10.59
N ARG A 210 -21.13 9.53 11.90
CA ARG A 210 -22.19 10.18 12.69
C ARG A 210 -22.05 11.70 12.76
N ALA A 211 -20.82 12.22 12.85
CA ALA A 211 -20.52 13.65 12.85
C ALA A 211 -20.97 14.38 11.56
N ARG A 212 -21.22 13.65 10.46
CA ARG A 212 -21.73 14.18 9.19
C ARG A 212 -23.26 14.03 9.02
N GLY A 213 -23.97 13.63 10.09
CA GLY A 213 -25.41 13.32 10.05
C GLY A 213 -25.75 12.00 9.36
N CYS A 214 -24.75 11.12 9.16
CA CYS A 214 -24.88 9.86 8.44
C CYS A 214 -24.84 8.67 9.39
N GLN A 215 -25.30 7.50 8.92
CA GLN A 215 -25.28 6.27 9.71
C GLN A 215 -25.12 5.04 8.80
N PHE A 216 -24.38 4.06 9.30
CA PHE A 216 -24.32 2.70 8.79
C PHE A 216 -24.93 1.78 9.85
N LEU A 217 -25.79 0.84 9.46
CA LEU A 217 -26.63 0.04 10.35
C LEU A 217 -26.13 -1.40 10.56
N GLY A 218 -24.94 -1.72 10.06
CA GLY A 218 -24.42 -3.08 9.95
C GLY A 218 -24.81 -3.73 8.60
N PRO A 219 -24.02 -4.70 8.09
CA PRO A 219 -24.13 -5.17 6.70
C PRO A 219 -25.55 -5.51 6.23
N HIS A 220 -26.22 -6.45 6.91
CA HIS A 220 -27.54 -6.95 6.52
C HIS A 220 -28.63 -5.88 6.60
N MET A 221 -28.63 -5.05 7.66
CA MET A 221 -29.65 -4.01 7.82
C MET A 221 -29.44 -2.85 6.84
N GLN A 222 -28.19 -2.53 6.49
CA GLN A 222 -27.89 -1.51 5.48
C GLN A 222 -28.30 -1.97 4.08
N GLU A 223 -28.02 -3.23 3.72
CA GLU A 223 -28.40 -3.84 2.45
C GLU A 223 -29.91 -3.78 2.21
N GLU A 224 -30.72 -4.20 3.19
CA GLU A 224 -32.19 -4.13 3.10
C GLU A 224 -32.71 -2.69 3.02
N VAL A 225 -32.07 -1.73 3.69
CA VAL A 225 -32.41 -0.30 3.55
C VAL A 225 -32.15 0.21 2.15
N LEU A 226 -31.03 -0.17 1.52
CA LEU A 226 -30.72 0.25 0.15
C LEU A 226 -31.68 -0.39 -0.86
N ARG A 227 -32.05 -1.67 -0.69
CA ARG A 227 -33.11 -2.32 -1.49
C ARG A 227 -34.47 -1.62 -1.36
N LEU A 228 -34.86 -1.25 -0.13
CA LEU A 228 -36.12 -0.52 0.11
C LEU A 228 -36.10 0.93 -0.39
N VAL A 229 -34.93 1.56 -0.55
CA VAL A 229 -34.80 2.88 -1.19
C VAL A 229 -34.92 2.77 -2.71
N LEU A 230 -34.36 1.71 -3.32
CA LEU A 230 -34.53 1.42 -4.76
C LEU A 230 -35.99 1.14 -5.11
N LEU A 231 -36.64 0.21 -4.40
CA LEU A 231 -38.07 -0.12 -4.56
C LEU A 231 -39.03 1.09 -4.41
N ALA A 232 -38.56 2.21 -3.85
CA ALA A 232 -39.32 3.44 -3.67
C ALA A 232 -39.05 4.51 -4.74
N LEU A 233 -38.03 4.36 -5.60
CA LEU A 233 -37.48 5.41 -6.47
C LEU A 233 -36.97 4.93 -7.84
N GLU A 234 -36.86 3.62 -8.09
CA GLU A 234 -36.31 3.03 -9.33
C GLU A 234 -37.17 3.30 -10.57
N ASP A 235 -38.46 3.57 -10.36
CA ASP A 235 -39.42 4.06 -11.36
C ASP A 235 -39.26 5.56 -11.67
N GLY A 236 -38.36 6.25 -10.98
CA GLY A 236 -38.16 7.69 -11.06
C GLY A 236 -39.14 8.52 -10.22
N SER A 237 -39.96 7.92 -9.35
CA SER A 237 -40.96 8.63 -8.56
C SER A 237 -40.33 9.69 -7.63
N PRO A 238 -40.76 10.97 -7.69
CA PRO A 238 -40.20 12.04 -6.86
C PRO A 238 -40.79 12.05 -5.44
N LEU A 239 -40.09 11.45 -4.47
CA LEU A 239 -40.53 11.41 -3.08
C LEU A 239 -39.90 12.50 -2.21
N SER A 240 -40.66 13.04 -1.25
CA SER A 240 -40.05 13.86 -0.19
C SER A 240 -39.32 12.97 0.82
N ARG A 241 -38.26 13.50 1.46
CA ARG A 241 -37.48 12.78 2.48
C ARG A 241 -38.35 12.16 3.59
N LYS A 242 -39.43 12.85 4.00
CA LYS A 242 -40.39 12.37 5.00
C LYS A 242 -41.14 11.12 4.52
N VAL A 243 -41.57 11.10 3.26
CA VAL A 243 -42.31 9.97 2.67
C VAL A 243 -41.38 8.77 2.47
N LEU A 244 -40.19 8.98 1.89
CA LEU A 244 -39.18 7.92 1.69
C LEU A 244 -38.78 7.25 3.01
N VAL A 245 -38.48 8.03 4.05
CA VAL A 245 -38.13 7.50 5.37
C VAL A 245 -39.28 6.69 5.99
N LEU A 246 -40.54 7.11 5.82
CA LEU A 246 -41.69 6.36 6.31
C LEU A 246 -41.89 5.04 5.54
N PHE A 247 -41.79 5.07 4.21
CA PHE A 247 -41.88 3.89 3.34
C PHE A 247 -40.90 2.78 3.75
N VAL A 248 -39.65 3.16 4.02
CA VAL A 248 -38.57 2.24 4.42
C VAL A 248 -38.79 1.74 5.84
N VAL A 249 -39.05 2.62 6.81
CA VAL A 249 -39.28 2.21 8.22
C VAL A 249 -40.46 1.23 8.34
N GLN A 250 -41.56 1.47 7.63
CA GLN A 250 -42.74 0.59 7.68
C GLN A 250 -42.48 -0.83 7.18
N ARG A 251 -41.58 -1.02 6.20
CA ARG A 251 -41.23 -2.34 5.65
C ARG A 251 -40.07 -3.02 6.40
N LEU A 252 -39.16 -2.23 6.98
CA LEU A 252 -37.98 -2.74 7.67
C LEU A 252 -38.25 -3.13 9.13
N ALA A 253 -39.09 -2.37 9.84
CA ALA A 253 -39.33 -2.56 11.28
C ALA A 253 -39.84 -3.96 11.71
N PRO A 254 -40.65 -4.69 10.90
CA PRO A 254 -41.05 -6.08 11.24
C PRO A 254 -39.87 -7.06 11.34
N HIS A 255 -38.78 -6.81 10.61
CA HIS A 255 -37.58 -7.65 10.60
C HIS A 255 -36.46 -7.08 11.49
N PHE A 256 -36.43 -5.75 11.66
CA PHE A 256 -35.43 -5.05 12.46
C PHE A 256 -36.12 -4.05 13.41
N PRO A 257 -36.55 -4.47 14.61
CA PRO A 257 -37.30 -3.61 15.55
C PRO A 257 -36.57 -2.32 15.97
N GLN A 258 -35.24 -2.28 15.83
CA GLN A 258 -34.39 -1.09 16.04
C GLN A 258 -34.45 -0.06 14.88
N ALA A 259 -35.23 -0.31 13.83
CA ALA A 259 -35.46 0.62 12.73
C ALA A 259 -36.22 1.87 13.21
N SER A 260 -35.65 3.07 12.99
CA SER A 260 -36.25 4.32 13.41
C SER A 260 -36.23 5.37 12.30
N LYS A 261 -37.18 6.32 12.35
CA LYS A 261 -37.24 7.45 11.40
C LYS A 261 -35.93 8.24 11.39
N THR A 262 -35.26 8.33 12.54
CA THR A 262 -33.96 9.00 12.70
C THR A 262 -32.83 8.23 12.05
N SER A 263 -32.67 6.94 12.37
CA SER A 263 -31.57 6.11 11.84
C SER A 263 -31.69 5.88 10.33
N ILE A 264 -32.90 5.65 9.80
CA ILE A 264 -33.16 5.61 8.35
C ILE A 264 -32.96 7.00 7.71
N GLY A 265 -33.37 8.07 8.40
CA GLY A 265 -33.09 9.45 7.97
C GLY A 265 -31.60 9.76 7.80
N HIS A 266 -30.73 9.13 8.60
CA HIS A 266 -29.27 9.23 8.48
C HIS A 266 -28.69 8.36 7.34
N VAL A 267 -29.30 7.22 6.99
CA VAL A 267 -28.90 6.47 5.78
C VAL A 267 -29.27 7.26 4.51
N VAL A 268 -30.47 7.84 4.47
CA VAL A 268 -30.85 8.76 3.38
C VAL A 268 -29.95 10.00 3.34
N GLN A 269 -29.42 10.46 4.48
CA GLN A 269 -28.42 11.53 4.51
C GLN A 269 -27.09 11.13 3.86
N LEU A 270 -26.67 9.88 4.01
CA LEU A 270 -25.45 9.35 3.41
C LEU A 270 -25.57 9.29 1.88
N LEU A 271 -26.68 8.78 1.35
CA LEU A 271 -26.99 8.80 -0.09
C LEU A 271 -27.14 10.22 -0.66
N TYR A 272 -27.63 11.16 0.15
CA TYR A 272 -27.68 12.59 -0.23
C TYR A 272 -26.27 13.19 -0.34
N ARG A 273 -25.36 12.89 0.59
CA ARG A 273 -23.96 13.35 0.49
C ARG A 273 -23.25 12.73 -0.71
N ALA A 274 -23.48 11.43 -0.94
CA ALA A 274 -23.03 10.67 -2.11
C ALA A 274 -23.62 11.16 -3.45
N SER A 275 -24.45 12.22 -3.43
CA SER A 275 -25.03 12.84 -4.63
C SER A 275 -25.85 11.87 -5.50
N CYS A 276 -26.44 10.84 -4.88
CA CYS A 276 -27.27 9.84 -5.56
C CYS A 276 -28.63 10.38 -6.05
N PHE A 277 -29.05 11.55 -5.55
CA PHE A 277 -30.36 12.12 -5.82
C PHE A 277 -30.31 13.37 -6.70
N LYS A 278 -31.29 13.48 -7.60
CA LYS A 278 -31.74 14.73 -8.21
C LYS A 278 -32.74 15.38 -7.24
N VAL A 279 -32.52 16.65 -6.88
CA VAL A 279 -33.29 17.32 -5.81
C VAL A 279 -34.07 18.51 -6.38
N SER A 280 -35.40 18.39 -6.39
CA SER A 280 -36.31 19.42 -6.87
C SER A 280 -36.87 20.22 -5.70
N LYS A 281 -36.47 21.49 -5.60
CA LYS A 281 -37.07 22.45 -4.66
C LYS A 281 -38.49 22.80 -5.11
N ARG A 282 -39.37 23.10 -4.16
CA ARG A 282 -40.74 23.58 -4.38
C ARG A 282 -41.00 24.76 -3.44
N GLU A 283 -41.76 25.76 -3.87
CA GLU A 283 -42.05 26.93 -3.05
C GLU A 283 -43.08 26.58 -1.97
N GLY A 284 -42.85 27.04 -0.73
CA GLY A 284 -43.70 26.75 0.42
C GLY A 284 -43.74 25.28 0.89
N ASP A 285 -43.12 24.35 0.18
CA ASP A 285 -43.37 22.91 0.31
C ASP A 285 -42.06 22.08 0.38
N SER A 286 -42.14 20.85 0.88
CA SER A 286 -40.98 19.96 1.03
C SER A 286 -40.33 19.64 -0.31
N SER A 287 -39.01 19.76 -0.38
CA SER A 287 -38.23 19.36 -1.57
C SER A 287 -38.40 17.86 -1.86
N LEU A 288 -38.46 17.54 -3.15
CA LEU A 288 -38.57 16.17 -3.66
C LEU A 288 -37.20 15.65 -4.09
N MET A 289 -37.04 14.33 -3.98
CA MET A 289 -35.82 13.60 -4.28
C MET A 289 -36.18 12.47 -5.25
N GLN A 290 -35.52 12.45 -6.40
CA GLN A 290 -35.52 11.32 -7.33
C GLN A 290 -34.14 10.68 -7.28
N LEU A 291 -34.06 9.35 -7.37
CA LEU A 291 -32.78 8.70 -7.63
C LEU A 291 -32.35 9.07 -9.07
N LYS A 292 -31.04 9.22 -9.31
CA LYS A 292 -30.57 9.40 -10.70
C LYS A 292 -30.49 8.05 -11.41
N GLU A 293 -30.65 8.07 -12.73
CA GLU A 293 -30.69 6.88 -13.58
C GLU A 293 -29.45 5.99 -13.43
N GLU A 294 -28.25 6.57 -13.27
CA GLU A 294 -27.01 5.81 -13.07
C GLU A 294 -26.97 5.02 -11.75
N PHE A 295 -27.87 5.30 -10.80
CA PHE A 295 -27.96 4.65 -9.49
C PHE A 295 -29.21 3.79 -9.31
N CYS A 296 -30.08 3.63 -10.32
CA CYS A 296 -31.29 2.79 -10.25
C CYS A 296 -31.00 1.27 -10.30
N THR A 297 -29.88 0.81 -9.74
CA THR A 297 -29.56 -0.61 -9.52
C THR A 297 -28.88 -0.79 -8.17
N TYR A 298 -29.04 -1.96 -7.53
CA TYR A 298 -28.41 -2.23 -6.22
C TYR A 298 -26.90 -2.09 -6.28
N GLU A 299 -26.24 -2.66 -7.28
CA GLU A 299 -24.78 -2.58 -7.42
C GLU A 299 -24.27 -1.13 -7.54
N ALA A 300 -24.93 -0.28 -8.36
CA ALA A 300 -24.51 1.10 -8.52
C ALA A 300 -24.77 1.94 -7.26
N LEU A 301 -25.97 1.84 -6.66
CA LEU A 301 -26.30 2.57 -5.44
C LEU A 301 -25.43 2.14 -4.25
N ARG A 302 -25.20 0.83 -4.10
CA ARG A 302 -24.34 0.26 -3.06
C ARG A 302 -22.90 0.71 -3.22
N ARG A 303 -22.40 0.69 -4.46
CA ARG A 303 -21.05 1.14 -4.79
C ARG A 303 -20.83 2.61 -4.42
N GLU A 304 -21.79 3.49 -4.71
CA GLU A 304 -21.66 4.92 -4.39
C GLU A 304 -21.85 5.22 -2.89
N HIS A 305 -22.75 4.48 -2.22
CA HIS A 305 -22.84 4.44 -0.77
C HIS A 305 -21.50 4.09 -0.11
N ASP A 306 -20.85 3.01 -0.57
CA ASP A 306 -19.56 2.56 -0.01
C ASP A 306 -18.44 3.57 -0.34
N ALA A 307 -18.42 4.13 -1.55
CA ALA A 307 -17.51 5.20 -1.95
C ALA A 307 -17.58 6.39 -0.99
N GLN A 308 -18.80 6.82 -0.63
CA GLN A 308 -18.99 7.93 0.29
C GLN A 308 -18.50 7.60 1.72
N ILE A 309 -18.65 6.37 2.22
CA ILE A 309 -18.07 5.98 3.53
C ILE A 309 -16.53 5.99 3.47
N VAL A 310 -15.93 5.49 2.38
CA VAL A 310 -14.48 5.54 2.17
C VAL A 310 -13.98 7.00 2.13
N GLN A 311 -14.68 7.88 1.44
CA GLN A 311 -14.36 9.31 1.42
C GLN A 311 -14.44 9.94 2.82
N ILE A 312 -15.49 9.63 3.60
CA ILE A 312 -15.63 10.12 4.99
C ILE A 312 -14.47 9.68 5.88
N ALA A 313 -13.94 8.48 5.67
CA ALA A 313 -12.75 7.99 6.36
C ALA A 313 -11.49 8.75 5.93
N SER A 314 -11.28 8.96 4.63
CA SER A 314 -10.17 9.74 4.09
C SER A 314 -10.19 11.19 4.59
N GLU A 315 -11.35 11.86 4.57
CA GLU A 315 -11.56 13.19 5.17
C GLU A 315 -11.28 13.24 6.69
N ALA A 316 -11.35 12.10 7.38
CA ALA A 316 -11.05 11.98 8.81
C ALA A 316 -9.61 11.48 9.09
N GLY A 317 -8.76 11.39 8.06
CA GLY A 317 -7.39 10.87 8.17
C GLY A 317 -7.28 9.36 8.44
N LEU A 318 -8.38 8.62 8.33
CA LEU A 318 -8.44 7.20 8.59
C LEU A 318 -8.02 6.41 7.34
N ARG A 319 -6.90 5.70 7.43
CA ARG A 319 -6.39 4.83 6.37
C ARG A 319 -6.69 3.37 6.73
N ILE A 320 -7.68 2.78 6.07
CA ILE A 320 -8.25 1.45 6.36
C ILE A 320 -7.97 0.52 5.17
N ALA A 321 -7.55 -0.73 5.43
CA ALA A 321 -7.22 -1.69 4.37
C ALA A 321 -8.49 -2.27 3.68
N PRO A 322 -8.43 -2.68 2.40
CA PRO A 322 -9.58 -3.28 1.69
C PRO A 322 -10.21 -4.49 2.40
N GLU A 323 -9.40 -5.32 3.05
CA GLU A 323 -9.84 -6.45 3.88
C GLU A 323 -10.66 -5.99 5.08
N GLN A 324 -10.22 -4.92 5.75
CA GLN A 324 -10.93 -4.32 6.88
C GLN A 324 -12.23 -3.66 6.40
N TRP A 325 -12.21 -3.01 5.23
CA TRP A 325 -13.43 -2.48 4.61
C TRP A 325 -14.46 -3.56 4.28
N SER A 326 -14.03 -4.69 3.72
CA SER A 326 -14.88 -5.87 3.47
C SER A 326 -15.54 -6.32 4.78
N SER A 327 -14.75 -6.45 5.85
CA SER A 327 -15.25 -6.86 7.16
C SER A 327 -16.20 -5.83 7.80
N LEU A 328 -15.93 -4.53 7.64
CA LEU A 328 -16.73 -3.43 8.20
C LEU A 328 -18.06 -3.21 7.47
N LEU A 329 -18.09 -3.34 6.14
CA LEU A 329 -19.27 -3.02 5.32
C LEU A 329 -20.08 -4.24 4.88
N TYR A 330 -19.49 -5.43 4.87
CA TYR A 330 -20.14 -6.67 4.44
C TYR A 330 -20.09 -7.78 5.49
N GLY A 331 -19.16 -7.72 6.45
CA GLY A 331 -18.96 -8.79 7.45
C GLY A 331 -18.09 -9.94 6.94
N ASP A 332 -17.53 -9.82 5.74
CA ASP A 332 -16.77 -10.88 5.05
C ASP A 332 -15.37 -10.43 4.59
N ALA A 333 -14.68 -11.28 3.83
CA ALA A 333 -13.45 -10.94 3.10
C ALA A 333 -13.59 -11.01 1.57
N ALA A 334 -14.81 -11.23 1.05
CA ALA A 334 -15.09 -11.44 -0.37
C ALA A 334 -15.02 -10.12 -1.16
N HIS A 335 -15.52 -9.03 -0.58
CA HIS A 335 -15.59 -7.71 -1.21
C HIS A 335 -14.25 -6.94 -1.23
N ARG A 336 -13.13 -7.58 -0.86
CA ARG A 336 -11.76 -7.02 -0.89
C ARG A 336 -11.44 -6.32 -2.23
N SER A 337 -11.77 -6.93 -3.36
CA SER A 337 -11.46 -6.41 -4.70
C SER A 337 -12.29 -5.17 -5.05
N HIS A 338 -13.58 -5.17 -4.71
CA HIS A 338 -14.48 -4.00 -4.81
C HIS A 338 -13.96 -2.84 -3.97
N MET A 339 -13.64 -3.09 -2.70
CA MET A 339 -13.12 -2.05 -1.80
C MET A 339 -11.75 -1.53 -2.24
N GLN A 340 -10.87 -2.37 -2.80
CA GLN A 340 -9.63 -1.93 -3.43
C GLN A 340 -9.91 -1.00 -4.62
N SER A 341 -10.83 -1.37 -5.52
CA SER A 341 -11.22 -0.53 -6.66
C SER A 341 -11.83 0.82 -6.24
N LEU A 342 -12.59 0.86 -5.14
CA LEU A 342 -13.10 2.10 -4.55
C LEU A 342 -11.97 2.98 -4.00
N VAL A 343 -11.08 2.41 -3.19
CA VAL A 343 -9.91 3.11 -2.62
C VAL A 343 -8.97 3.63 -3.72
N ASP A 344 -8.82 2.92 -4.84
CA ASP A 344 -7.98 3.35 -5.96
C ASP A 344 -8.63 4.43 -6.83
N LYS A 345 -9.96 4.38 -7.08
CA LYS A 345 -10.65 5.46 -7.80
C LYS A 345 -10.80 6.75 -6.99
N LEU A 346 -10.70 6.69 -5.66
CA LEU A 346 -10.75 7.87 -4.77
C LEU A 346 -9.36 8.50 -4.53
N GLN A 347 -8.28 7.96 -5.10
CA GLN A 347 -6.96 8.59 -5.11
C GLN A 347 -6.88 9.65 -6.24
N SER A 348 -6.97 10.93 -5.88
CA SER A 348 -6.63 12.04 -6.78
C SER A 348 -5.10 12.30 -6.76
N PRO A 349 -4.50 12.99 -7.75
CA PRO A 349 -3.07 13.34 -7.71
C PRO A 349 -2.63 14.17 -6.48
N GLN A 350 -3.60 14.84 -5.85
CA GLN A 350 -3.45 15.63 -4.61
C GLN A 350 -3.38 14.75 -3.34
N SER A 351 -3.62 13.43 -3.45
CA SER A 351 -3.52 12.42 -2.37
C SER A 351 -2.25 12.58 -1.53
N PHE A 352 -1.12 12.84 -2.20
CA PHE A 352 0.18 12.96 -1.58
C PHE A 352 0.27 14.25 -0.76
N ALA A 353 0.00 15.42 -1.35
CA ALA A 353 0.00 16.70 -0.63
C ALA A 353 -0.96 16.70 0.57
N GLN A 354 -2.15 16.11 0.41
CA GLN A 354 -3.09 15.90 1.50
C GLN A 354 -2.51 14.99 2.61
N SER A 355 -1.93 13.84 2.25
CA SER A 355 -1.34 12.91 3.22
C SER A 355 -0.14 13.50 3.97
N VAL A 356 0.60 14.44 3.35
CA VAL A 356 1.70 15.20 3.98
C VAL A 356 1.16 16.24 4.96
N HIS A 357 0.04 16.89 4.65
CA HIS A 357 -0.68 17.76 5.58
C HIS A 357 -1.26 16.96 6.77
N GLU A 358 -1.90 15.82 6.52
CA GLU A 358 -2.41 14.91 7.56
C GLU A 358 -1.29 14.42 8.50
N LEU A 359 -0.13 14.03 7.94
CA LEU A 359 1.05 13.66 8.71
C LEU A 359 1.54 14.84 9.57
N SER A 360 1.59 16.05 9.01
CA SER A 360 1.99 17.26 9.76
C SER A 360 1.06 17.51 10.96
N LEU A 361 -0.27 17.40 10.77
CA LEU A 361 -1.25 17.48 11.84
C LEU A 361 -1.15 16.33 12.86
N ALA A 362 -0.65 15.16 12.46
CA ALA A 362 -0.40 14.04 13.37
C ALA A 362 0.82 14.31 14.27
N LEU A 363 1.93 14.75 13.69
CA LEU A 363 3.16 15.09 14.41
C LEU A 363 2.94 16.24 15.41
N GLN A 364 2.21 17.27 15.02
CA GLN A 364 1.82 18.39 15.90
C GLN A 364 1.02 17.91 17.13
N ARG A 365 0.08 16.97 16.96
CA ARG A 365 -0.73 16.39 18.06
C ARG A 365 0.08 15.57 19.07
N THR A 366 1.36 15.29 18.80
CA THR A 366 2.23 14.47 19.68
C THR A 366 3.55 15.12 20.04
N GLY A 367 3.81 16.35 19.60
CA GLY A 367 5.10 17.03 19.82
C GLY A 367 6.30 16.40 19.08
N ASP A 368 6.05 15.68 17.98
CA ASP A 368 7.07 15.06 17.10
C ASP A 368 8.36 14.51 17.78
N PRO A 369 8.28 13.44 18.59
CA PRO A 369 9.41 12.92 19.36
C PRO A 369 10.52 12.27 18.53
N ALA A 370 10.46 12.36 17.20
CA ALA A 370 11.44 11.79 16.26
C ALA A 370 12.05 12.83 15.30
N GLY A 371 11.52 14.06 15.26
CA GLY A 371 11.93 15.10 14.30
C GLY A 371 11.45 14.86 12.86
N LEU A 372 10.37 14.11 12.67
CA LEU A 372 9.81 13.77 11.35
C LEU A 372 9.35 15.01 10.55
N ALA A 373 9.06 16.13 11.23
CA ALA A 373 8.77 17.42 10.59
C ALA A 373 9.94 17.92 9.72
N ALA A 374 11.18 17.51 10.00
CA ALA A 374 12.33 17.81 9.14
C ALA A 374 12.21 17.22 7.72
N LEU A 375 11.40 16.17 7.52
CA LEU A 375 11.12 15.61 6.19
C LEU A 375 10.13 16.45 5.36
N ARG A 376 9.45 17.43 5.97
CA ARG A 376 8.37 18.19 5.32
C ARG A 376 8.78 18.80 3.96
N PRO A 377 9.95 19.47 3.81
CA PRO A 377 10.36 20.04 2.52
C PRO A 377 10.61 18.98 1.44
N HIS A 378 11.11 17.80 1.82
CA HIS A 378 11.33 16.68 0.89
C HIS A 378 10.01 16.08 0.43
N PHE A 379 9.04 15.96 1.33
CA PHE A 379 7.69 15.53 0.98
C PHE A 379 6.95 16.55 0.08
N ASP A 380 7.02 17.85 0.39
CA ASP A 380 6.40 18.88 -0.44
C ASP A 380 7.02 18.93 -1.85
N LEU A 381 8.35 18.83 -1.96
CA LEU A 381 9.06 18.80 -3.26
C LEU A 381 8.58 17.64 -4.14
N LEU A 382 8.40 16.45 -3.55
CA LEU A 382 7.92 15.28 -4.29
C LEU A 382 6.42 15.37 -4.59
N ALA A 383 5.61 15.91 -3.68
CA ALA A 383 4.16 16.02 -3.87
C ALA A 383 3.79 16.95 -5.04
N HIS A 384 4.52 18.06 -5.19
CA HIS A 384 4.32 19.06 -6.24
C HIS A 384 5.21 18.84 -7.48
N TRP A 385 5.94 17.71 -7.57
CA TRP A 385 6.63 17.36 -8.81
C TRP A 385 5.63 16.89 -9.87
N GLU A 386 5.52 17.66 -10.94
CA GLU A 386 4.80 17.33 -12.17
C GLU A 386 5.80 16.97 -13.29
N PRO A 387 5.44 16.08 -14.23
CA PRO A 387 6.27 15.79 -15.40
C PRO A 387 6.31 16.99 -16.38
N PRO A 388 7.38 17.15 -17.16
CA PRO A 388 7.45 18.20 -18.19
C PRO A 388 6.27 18.13 -19.18
N PRO A 389 5.65 19.27 -19.54
CA PRO A 389 4.42 19.29 -20.34
C PRO A 389 4.61 18.73 -21.75
N ASP A 390 5.79 18.89 -22.32
CA ASP A 390 6.15 18.40 -23.66
C ASP A 390 6.41 16.87 -23.70
N GLY A 391 6.15 16.15 -22.60
CA GLY A 391 6.49 14.73 -22.45
C GLY A 391 7.99 14.46 -22.29
N GLY A 392 8.81 15.50 -22.21
CA GLY A 392 10.25 15.43 -22.09
C GLY A 392 10.76 14.78 -20.79
N ALA A 393 12.05 14.47 -20.77
CA ALA A 393 12.72 14.00 -19.56
C ALA A 393 12.99 15.18 -18.60
N PRO A 394 12.95 14.96 -17.28
CA PRO A 394 13.47 15.94 -16.33
C PRO A 394 14.97 16.16 -16.56
N THR A 395 15.43 17.37 -16.28
CA THR A 395 16.86 17.70 -16.19
C THR A 395 17.54 16.88 -15.10
N TRP A 396 18.87 16.75 -15.17
CA TRP A 396 19.64 16.08 -14.12
C TRP A 396 19.48 16.75 -12.75
N GLU A 397 19.30 18.07 -12.70
CA GLU A 397 19.06 18.82 -11.45
C GLU A 397 17.68 18.56 -10.85
N GLU A 398 16.62 18.49 -11.66
CA GLU A 398 15.28 18.10 -11.22
C GLU A 398 15.26 16.64 -10.73
N LEU A 399 15.87 15.74 -11.48
CA LEU A 399 15.97 14.33 -11.11
C LEU A 399 16.79 14.15 -9.83
N SER A 400 17.92 14.85 -9.69
CA SER A 400 18.74 14.85 -8.47
C SER A 400 17.94 15.32 -7.27
N ARG A 401 17.24 16.47 -7.37
CA ARG A 401 16.34 16.97 -6.30
C ARG A 401 15.27 15.95 -5.92
N CYS A 402 14.63 15.29 -6.88
CA CYS A 402 13.62 14.26 -6.61
C CYS A 402 14.23 13.01 -5.92
N VAL A 403 15.34 12.49 -6.44
CA VAL A 403 15.97 11.27 -5.93
C VAL A 403 16.59 11.50 -4.54
N LEU A 404 17.18 12.67 -4.29
CA LEU A 404 17.67 13.09 -2.96
C LEU A 404 16.52 13.22 -1.95
N ALA A 405 15.40 13.84 -2.34
CA ALA A 405 14.23 13.94 -1.48
C ALA A 405 13.63 12.56 -1.15
N ALA A 406 13.55 11.66 -2.13
CA ALA A 406 13.06 10.29 -1.91
C ALA A 406 13.98 9.51 -0.96
N ARG A 407 15.31 9.67 -1.10
CA ARG A 407 16.31 9.09 -0.20
C ARG A 407 16.13 9.59 1.23
N ALA A 408 15.97 10.90 1.43
CA ALA A 408 15.76 11.48 2.75
C ALA A 408 14.47 10.95 3.43
N CYS A 409 13.36 10.87 2.68
CA CYS A 409 12.10 10.30 3.16
C CYS A 409 12.22 8.81 3.53
N LEU A 410 12.95 8.02 2.75
CA LEU A 410 13.26 6.60 3.05
C LEU A 410 14.15 6.46 4.29
N GLN A 411 15.21 7.26 4.39
CA GLN A 411 16.13 7.25 5.54
C GLN A 411 15.40 7.64 6.84
N GLY A 412 14.57 8.68 6.82
CA GLY A 412 13.75 9.08 7.97
C GLY A 412 12.74 8.02 8.38
N LEU A 413 12.10 7.33 7.43
CA LEU A 413 11.21 6.19 7.73
C LEU A 413 11.97 5.01 8.34
N VAL A 414 13.14 4.64 7.80
CA VAL A 414 13.96 3.55 8.37
C VAL A 414 14.47 3.90 9.77
N ALA A 415 14.93 5.13 10.00
CA ALA A 415 15.35 5.60 11.31
C ALA A 415 14.20 5.58 12.33
N PHE A 416 13.00 6.02 11.93
CA PHE A 416 11.80 5.96 12.77
C PHE A 416 11.39 4.51 13.09
N MET A 417 11.40 3.61 12.10
CA MET A 417 11.11 2.19 12.34
C MET A 417 12.14 1.52 13.26
N GLY A 418 13.42 1.90 13.17
CA GLY A 418 14.47 1.45 14.09
C GLY A 418 14.22 1.91 15.53
N ALA A 419 13.99 3.21 15.75
CA ALA A 419 13.84 3.78 17.09
C ALA A 419 12.48 3.50 17.75
N PHE A 420 11.39 3.40 16.98
CA PHE A 420 10.02 3.27 17.52
C PHE A 420 9.39 1.90 17.26
N GLY A 421 9.76 1.20 16.19
CA GLY A 421 9.25 -0.15 15.87
C GLY A 421 9.79 -1.27 16.76
N GLY A 422 11.03 -1.13 17.27
CA GLY A 422 11.69 -2.15 18.09
C GLY A 422 10.98 -2.49 19.42
N ARG A 423 10.11 -1.60 19.92
CA ARG A 423 9.37 -1.77 21.19
C ARG A 423 8.33 -2.91 21.21
N ARG A 424 8.19 -3.69 20.14
CA ARG A 424 7.32 -4.90 20.11
C ARG A 424 8.03 -6.23 20.38
N MET A 425 9.37 -6.28 20.48
CA MET A 425 10.10 -7.56 20.53
C MET A 425 10.95 -7.83 21.78
N ASN A 426 11.02 -6.91 22.75
CA ASN A 426 11.68 -7.19 24.03
C ASN A 426 10.90 -6.64 25.24
N GLY A 427 9.93 -7.42 25.71
CA GLY A 427 9.22 -7.20 26.98
C GLY A 427 10.07 -7.61 28.18
N GLY A 428 11.29 -7.09 28.30
CA GLY A 428 12.23 -7.35 29.39
C GLY A 428 12.74 -6.03 29.97
N GLY A 429 12.49 -5.79 31.26
CA GLY A 429 12.79 -4.51 31.90
C GLY A 429 14.29 -4.27 32.09
N GLY A 430 14.83 -3.26 31.42
CA GLY A 430 16.19 -2.76 31.64
C GLY A 430 16.19 -1.61 32.66
N GLY A 431 16.40 -1.94 33.94
CA GLY A 431 16.67 -0.93 34.98
C GLY A 431 18.07 -0.31 34.84
N ALA A 432 18.28 0.84 35.48
CA ALA A 432 19.58 1.51 35.53
C ALA A 432 20.64 0.67 36.29
N PRO A 433 21.94 0.81 35.98
CA PRO A 433 23.00 0.08 36.69
C PRO A 433 23.14 0.56 38.16
N PRO A 434 23.43 -0.35 39.10
CA PRO A 434 23.54 -0.01 40.52
C PRO A 434 24.90 0.62 40.86
N SER A 435 24.89 1.64 41.72
CA SER A 435 26.05 2.10 42.49
C SER A 435 26.14 1.36 43.84
N SER A 436 27.29 1.49 44.51
CA SER A 436 27.68 0.66 45.66
C SER A 436 27.19 1.17 47.02
N SER A 437 26.85 0.25 47.94
CA SER A 437 27.66 -0.05 49.16
C SER A 437 26.88 -0.60 50.39
N SER A 438 27.54 -1.54 51.08
CA SER A 438 27.42 -1.86 52.54
C SER A 438 26.20 -2.63 53.11
N PRO A 439 26.33 -3.35 54.26
CA PRO A 439 25.40 -4.44 54.65
C PRO A 439 24.75 -4.36 56.06
N GLY A 440 23.61 -5.05 56.29
CA GLY A 440 22.88 -5.02 57.58
C GLY A 440 21.98 -6.24 57.94
N ARG A 441 22.58 -7.24 58.61
CA ARG A 441 22.07 -8.34 59.49
C ARG A 441 20.54 -8.53 59.78
N GLY A 442 20.08 -9.81 59.72
CA GLY A 442 18.88 -10.38 60.40
C GLY A 442 18.11 -11.40 59.52
N ARG A 443 18.09 -12.72 59.78
CA ARG A 443 17.19 -13.49 60.71
C ARG A 443 15.73 -12.98 60.74
N ALA A 444 14.66 -13.79 60.66
CA ALA A 444 14.49 -15.27 60.68
C ALA A 444 13.00 -15.62 60.36
N GLU A 445 12.50 -16.84 60.07
CA GLU A 445 13.01 -18.17 59.63
C GLU A 445 11.76 -19.04 59.19
N THR A 446 11.93 -20.14 58.41
CA THR A 446 10.92 -21.21 58.02
C THR A 446 9.74 -20.94 57.06
N GLY A 447 9.52 -21.86 56.09
CA GLY A 447 8.29 -22.01 55.28
C GLY A 447 8.54 -22.59 53.87
N GLY A 448 8.07 -23.81 53.57
CA GLY A 448 8.37 -24.53 52.31
C GLY A 448 7.20 -24.65 51.32
N GLY A 449 7.50 -24.72 50.02
CA GLY A 449 6.52 -24.96 48.95
C GLY A 449 7.17 -25.20 47.58
N SER A 450 6.63 -26.13 46.79
CA SER A 450 7.20 -26.58 45.49
C SER A 450 7.02 -25.55 44.36
N PRO A 451 7.88 -25.55 43.31
CA PRO A 451 7.81 -24.58 42.23
C PRO A 451 6.60 -24.79 41.31
N SER A 452 5.64 -23.87 41.36
CA SER A 452 4.53 -23.79 40.40
C SER A 452 4.95 -22.95 39.19
N HIS A 453 5.15 -23.58 38.03
CA HIS A 453 5.32 -22.86 36.77
C HIS A 453 3.95 -22.37 36.25
N ASN A 454 3.81 -21.06 36.08
CA ASN A 454 2.63 -20.42 35.48
C ASN A 454 2.95 -19.85 34.08
N PRO A 455 2.74 -20.59 32.99
CA PRO A 455 3.01 -20.13 31.63
C PRO A 455 1.81 -19.37 31.04
N GLY A 456 1.70 -18.08 31.36
CA GLY A 456 0.69 -17.21 30.75
C GLY A 456 0.92 -17.05 29.24
N GLY A 457 -0.08 -17.41 28.41
CA GLY A 457 -0.07 -17.09 26.97
C GLY A 457 -0.20 -18.27 25.99
N SER A 458 -0.64 -19.46 26.41
CA SER A 458 -1.01 -20.51 25.45
C SER A 458 -2.15 -20.03 24.55
N ARG A 459 -2.00 -20.22 23.23
CA ARG A 459 -3.08 -20.02 22.25
C ARG A 459 -3.57 -21.40 21.84
N TYR A 460 -4.79 -21.75 22.27
CA TYR A 460 -5.49 -23.01 22.00
C TYR A 460 -5.20 -23.57 20.61
N LYS A 461 -4.61 -24.77 20.52
CA LYS A 461 -4.10 -25.34 19.27
C LYS A 461 -5.03 -26.42 18.72
N THR A 462 -6.10 -26.00 18.06
CA THR A 462 -7.23 -26.85 17.61
C THR A 462 -6.93 -27.93 16.55
N SER A 463 -5.67 -28.23 16.22
CA SER A 463 -5.31 -29.30 15.28
C SER A 463 -3.85 -29.76 15.41
N LEU A 464 -3.62 -31.07 15.21
CA LEU A 464 -2.31 -31.73 15.30
C LEU A 464 -1.33 -31.30 14.20
N CYS A 465 -0.06 -31.17 14.56
CA CYS A 465 1.01 -30.79 13.64
C CYS A 465 1.43 -31.96 12.74
N ARG A 466 1.11 -31.84 11.45
CA ARG A 466 1.47 -32.82 10.42
C ARG A 466 2.99 -33.07 10.31
N ASP A 467 3.84 -32.08 10.60
CA ASP A 467 5.29 -32.25 10.58
C ASP A 467 5.74 -33.22 11.69
N VAL A 468 5.28 -32.99 12.92
CA VAL A 468 5.55 -33.87 14.08
C VAL A 468 5.00 -35.27 13.83
N ALA A 469 3.76 -35.38 13.33
CA ALA A 469 3.11 -36.67 13.08
C ALA A 469 3.77 -37.49 11.96
N GLN A 470 4.50 -36.87 11.02
CA GLN A 470 5.16 -37.55 9.90
C GLN A 470 6.69 -37.67 10.04
N ARG A 471 7.33 -36.87 10.91
CA ARG A 471 8.80 -36.77 11.01
C ARG A 471 9.34 -36.82 12.45
N GLY A 472 8.47 -37.01 13.45
CA GLY A 472 8.82 -36.96 14.88
C GLY A 472 9.29 -35.59 15.39
N SER A 473 9.34 -34.58 14.53
CA SER A 473 9.91 -33.26 14.81
C SER A 473 9.28 -32.20 13.89
N CYS A 474 9.09 -30.98 14.41
CA CYS A 474 8.59 -29.85 13.63
C CYS A 474 9.65 -28.72 13.59
N PRO A 475 10.04 -28.21 12.42
CA PRO A 475 11.03 -27.14 12.29
C PRO A 475 10.59 -25.79 12.88
N ARG A 476 9.34 -25.67 13.35
CA ARG A 476 8.79 -24.48 14.01
C ARG A 476 8.91 -24.51 15.55
N GLY A 477 9.28 -25.66 16.13
CA GLY A 477 9.46 -25.82 17.58
C GLY A 477 8.27 -25.32 18.40
N ALA A 478 8.54 -24.65 19.53
CA ALA A 478 7.51 -24.05 20.39
C ALA A 478 6.66 -22.95 19.70
N HIS A 479 7.10 -22.41 18.56
CA HIS A 479 6.36 -21.42 17.78
C HIS A 479 5.39 -22.03 16.75
N CYS A 480 5.25 -23.36 16.72
CA CYS A 480 4.28 -24.02 15.86
C CYS A 480 2.83 -23.69 16.27
N THR A 481 2.01 -23.30 15.31
CA THR A 481 0.58 -22.99 15.49
C THR A 481 -0.33 -24.22 15.56
N PHE A 482 0.26 -25.43 15.50
CA PHE A 482 -0.42 -26.72 15.52
C PHE A 482 0.12 -27.53 16.72
N ALA A 483 -0.74 -28.36 17.31
CA ALA A 483 -0.42 -29.13 18.51
C ALA A 483 0.66 -30.19 18.24
N HIS A 484 1.65 -30.32 19.12
CA HIS A 484 2.70 -31.34 19.03
C HIS A 484 2.38 -32.62 19.82
N SER A 485 1.34 -32.61 20.64
CA SER A 485 0.75 -33.77 21.31
C SER A 485 -0.76 -33.58 21.42
N GLN A 486 -1.51 -34.64 21.75
CA GLN A 486 -2.94 -34.51 22.05
C GLN A 486 -3.17 -33.60 23.28
N GLU A 487 -2.29 -33.70 24.28
CA GLU A 487 -2.30 -32.85 25.47
C GLU A 487 -2.00 -31.36 25.17
N GLU A 488 -1.48 -31.02 23.99
CA GLU A 488 -1.33 -29.63 23.52
C GLU A 488 -2.51 -29.18 22.63
N MET A 489 -3.42 -30.09 22.25
CA MET A 489 -4.67 -29.79 21.56
C MET A 489 -5.81 -29.55 22.57
N ASP A 490 -5.81 -30.33 23.66
CA ASP A 490 -6.85 -30.32 24.71
C ASP A 490 -6.62 -29.21 25.77
N ARG A 491 -5.75 -28.22 25.48
CA ARG A 491 -5.31 -27.13 26.36
C ARG A 491 -5.49 -25.75 25.74
#